data_AF-A0A3L6QMU7-F1
#
_entry.id   AF-A0A3L6QMU7-F1
#
_cell.length_a   1.000
_cell.length_b   1.000
_cell.length_c   1.000
_cell.angle_alpha   90.00
_cell.angle_beta   90.00
_cell.angle_gamma   90.00
#
_symmetry.space_group_name_H-M   'P 1'
#
loop_
_entity.id
_entity.type
_entity.pdbx_description
1 polymer ?
#
loop_
_entity_poly.entity_id
_entity_poly.type
_entity_poly.pdbx_seq_one_letter_code
_entity_poly.pdbx_strand_id
1 'polypeptide(L)'
;MGVLYLSTARVAFCSDGPLSYEAGGGDRTEWSYYKVAIPLHRLRAASASASKLNPAEKFIQLVSVDRHEFWFMGFVNYDGAVAHLQEALSGFRNLQA
;
A
#
# COMPACT_ATOMS: atom_id res chain seq x y z
N MET A 1 7.50 3.73 -9.50
CA MET A 1 6.64 4.77 -8.91
C MET A 1 5.19 4.38 -9.12
N GLY A 2 4.30 4.91 -8.30
CA GLY A 2 2.88 4.60 -8.36
C GLY A 2 2.09 5.49 -7.40
N VAL A 3 0.78 5.35 -7.45
CA VAL A 3 -0.14 6.15 -6.63
C VAL A 3 -0.83 5.25 -5.62
N LEU A 4 -0.81 5.68 -4.35
CA LEU A 4 -1.61 5.09 -3.28
C LEU A 4 -2.93 5.87 -3.17
N TYR A 5 -4.04 5.18 -3.41
CA TYR A 5 -5.39 5.68 -3.27
C TYR A 5 -5.97 5.24 -1.92
N LEU A 6 -6.63 6.17 -1.24
CA LEU A 6 -7.33 5.92 0.01
C LEU A 6 -8.80 6.28 -0.15
N SER A 7 -9.68 5.41 0.36
CA SER A 7 -11.13 5.63 0.42
C SER A 7 -11.67 5.12 1.75
N THR A 8 -12.95 5.38 2.02
CA THR A 8 -13.66 4.81 3.18
C THR A 8 -13.89 3.29 3.08
N ALA A 9 -13.60 2.66 1.93
CA ALA A 9 -13.82 1.23 1.72
C ALA A 9 -12.52 0.40 1.62
N ARG A 10 -11.46 0.98 1.03
CA ARG A 10 -10.21 0.27 0.75
C ARG A 10 -9.01 1.23 0.59
N VAL A 11 -7.82 0.67 0.78
CA VAL A 11 -6.55 1.25 0.32
C VAL A 11 -6.16 0.53 -0.97
N ALA A 12 -5.72 1.26 -1.98
CA ALA A 12 -5.28 0.66 -3.24
C ALA A 12 -3.98 1.30 -3.74
N PHE A 13 -3.13 0.53 -4.40
CA PHE A 13 -1.94 0.99 -5.08
C PHE A 13 -2.02 0.61 -6.55
N CYS A 14 -1.58 1.51 -7.43
CA CYS A 14 -1.36 1.22 -8.85
C CYS A 14 0.04 1.70 -9.24
N SER A 15 0.83 0.85 -9.87
CA SER A 15 2.11 1.26 -10.46
C SER A 15 1.89 2.17 -11.67
N ASP A 16 2.77 3.14 -11.86
CA ASP A 16 2.79 4.00 -13.06
C ASP A 16 3.45 3.29 -14.25
N GLY A 17 4.34 2.35 -13.95
CA GLY A 17 5.06 1.53 -14.93
C GLY A 17 4.47 0.13 -15.01
N PRO A 18 4.33 -0.45 -16.21
CA PRO A 18 3.98 -1.85 -16.36
C PRO A 18 5.19 -2.74 -16.04
N LEU A 19 4.92 -3.93 -15.52
CA LEU A 19 5.89 -5.02 -15.35
C LEU A 19 5.74 -6.00 -16.50
N SER A 20 6.86 -6.42 -17.09
CA SER A 20 6.86 -7.48 -18.09
C SER A 20 6.84 -8.86 -17.43
N TYR A 21 6.21 -9.83 -18.08
CA TYR A 21 6.28 -11.25 -17.71
C TYR A 21 6.20 -12.13 -18.96
N GLU A 22 6.74 -13.34 -18.84
CA GLU A 22 6.67 -14.35 -19.89
C GLU A 22 5.36 -15.13 -19.81
N ALA A 23 4.54 -14.98 -20.84
CA ALA A 23 3.27 -15.68 -21.03
C ALA A 23 3.45 -16.86 -22.00
N GLY A 24 2.46 -17.77 -22.02
CA GLY A 24 2.45 -18.90 -22.96
C GLY A 24 3.62 -19.88 -22.80
N GLY A 25 4.24 -19.96 -21.62
CA GLY A 25 5.40 -20.82 -21.39
C GLY A 25 6.74 -20.24 -21.88
N GLY A 26 6.82 -18.93 -22.16
CA GLY A 26 8.04 -18.25 -22.61
C GLY A 26 8.01 -17.79 -24.07
N ASP A 27 6.89 -17.93 -24.76
CA ASP A 27 6.76 -17.59 -26.18
C ASP A 27 6.29 -16.14 -26.42
N ARG A 28 5.78 -15.47 -25.37
CA ARG A 28 5.28 -14.09 -25.47
C ARG A 28 5.57 -13.29 -24.22
N THR A 29 6.29 -12.17 -24.36
CA THR A 29 6.38 -11.17 -23.29
C THR A 29 5.10 -10.32 -23.25
N GLU A 30 4.42 -10.31 -22.11
CA GLU A 30 3.25 -9.48 -21.81
C GLU A 30 3.56 -8.45 -20.75
N TRP A 31 2.72 -7.41 -20.66
CA TRP A 31 2.91 -6.28 -19.76
C TRP A 31 1.66 -6.06 -18.91
N SER A 32 1.84 -5.92 -17.61
CA SER A 32 0.74 -5.66 -16.68
C SER A 32 1.12 -4.61 -15.64
N TYR A 33 0.17 -3.74 -15.32
CA TYR A 33 0.33 -2.81 -14.21
C TYR A 33 0.13 -3.55 -12.89
N TYR A 34 1.07 -3.37 -11.97
CA TYR A 34 0.97 -3.94 -10.64
C TYR A 34 -0.06 -3.16 -9.84
N LYS A 35 -1.08 -3.86 -9.35
CA LYS A 35 -2.17 -3.29 -8.56
C LYS A 35 -2.35 -4.08 -7.27
N VAL A 36 -2.53 -3.36 -6.17
CA VAL A 36 -2.90 -3.92 -4.87
C VAL A 36 -4.17 -3.22 -4.42
N ALA A 37 -5.15 -3.96 -3.90
CA ALA A 37 -6.35 -3.37 -3.31
C ALA A 37 -6.71 -4.13 -2.03
N ILE A 38 -6.65 -3.46 -0.89
CA ILE A 38 -6.89 -4.02 0.43
C ILE A 38 -8.14 -3.35 1.02
N PRO A 39 -9.27 -4.08 1.13
CA PRO A 39 -10.43 -3.59 1.86
C PRO A 39 -10.07 -3.22 3.30
N LEU A 40 -10.65 -2.16 3.87
CA LEU A 40 -10.29 -1.72 5.23
C LEU A 40 -10.55 -2.80 6.29
N HIS A 41 -11.59 -3.61 6.14
CA HIS A 41 -11.87 -4.77 7.01
C HIS A 41 -10.85 -5.92 6.91
N ARG A 42 -9.96 -5.87 5.91
CA ARG A 42 -8.81 -6.78 5.75
C ARG A 42 -7.49 -6.09 6.08
N LEU A 43 -7.49 -4.78 6.33
CA LEU A 43 -6.31 -4.04 6.75
C LEU A 43 -6.19 -4.08 8.28
N ARG A 44 -5.12 -4.70 8.77
CA ARG A 44 -4.84 -4.83 10.20
C ARG A 44 -4.13 -3.61 10.77
N ALA A 45 -3.18 -3.05 10.03
CA ALA A 45 -2.39 -1.92 10.52
C ALA A 45 -1.86 -1.06 9.37
N ALA A 46 -1.69 0.23 9.65
CA ALA A 46 -0.92 1.17 8.87
C ALA A 46 0.09 1.84 9.81
N SER A 47 1.35 1.44 9.73
CA SER A 47 2.40 1.83 10.67
C SER A 47 3.43 2.71 9.97
N ALA A 48 3.72 3.85 10.59
CA ALA A 48 4.89 4.66 10.25
C ALA A 48 6.17 3.90 10.61
N SER A 49 7.19 3.97 9.75
CA SER A 49 8.50 3.38 9.98
C SER A 49 9.59 4.22 9.31
N ALA A 50 10.82 4.10 9.77
CA ALA A 50 11.98 4.74 9.18
C ALA A 50 13.18 3.79 9.26
N SER A 51 14.13 3.95 8.33
CA SER A 51 15.36 3.16 8.34
C SER A 51 16.17 3.50 9.58
N LYS A 52 16.69 2.45 10.25
CA LYS A 52 17.59 2.62 11.41
C LYS A 52 18.95 3.20 11.02
N LEU A 53 19.36 2.97 9.77
CA LEU A 53 20.63 3.46 9.23
C LEU A 53 20.48 4.89 8.69
N ASN A 54 19.31 5.21 8.12
CA ASN A 54 19.03 6.52 7.54
C ASN A 54 17.61 7.00 7.89
N PRO A 55 17.43 7.82 8.92
CA PRO A 55 16.11 8.31 9.33
C PRO A 55 15.35 9.13 8.28
N ALA A 56 16.03 9.60 7.22
CA ALA A 56 15.38 10.28 6.09
C ALA A 56 14.61 9.31 5.19
N GLU A 57 14.97 8.02 5.18
CA GLU A 57 14.22 6.98 4.49
C GLU A 57 13.02 6.57 5.33
N LYS A 58 11.86 7.11 4.97
CA LYS A 58 10.60 6.86 5.65
C LYS A 58 9.73 5.88 4.86
N PHE A 59 9.05 5.00 5.58
CA PHE A 59 8.24 3.90 5.05
C PHE A 59 6.88 3.88 5.74
N ILE A 60 5.83 3.53 4.99
CA ILE A 60 4.54 3.15 5.57
C ILE A 60 4.36 1.66 5.35
N GLN A 61 4.23 0.92 6.45
CA GLN A 61 3.94 -0.50 6.43
C GLN A 61 2.43 -0.71 6.52
N LEU A 62 1.85 -1.28 5.48
CA LEU A 62 0.48 -1.80 5.52
C LEU A 62 0.53 -3.29 5.80
N VAL A 63 -0.20 -3.72 6.82
CA VAL A 63 -0.29 -5.13 7.17
C VAL A 63 -1.73 -5.58 7.10
N SER A 64 -1.98 -6.65 6.37
CA SER A 64 -3.28 -7.28 6.23
C SER A 64 -3.57 -8.26 7.37
N VAL A 65 -4.84 -8.66 7.52
CA VAL A 65 -5.28 -9.62 8.56
C VAL A 65 -4.64 -11.00 8.38
N ASP A 66 -4.37 -11.40 7.14
CA ASP A 66 -3.68 -12.64 6.75
C ASP A 66 -2.15 -12.49 6.72
N ARG A 67 -1.62 -11.39 7.26
CA ARG A 67 -0.19 -11.13 7.49
C ARG A 67 0.65 -10.86 6.23
N HIS A 68 0.04 -10.56 5.09
CA HIS A 68 0.78 -9.95 3.99
C HIS A 68 1.21 -8.53 4.38
N GLU A 69 2.46 -8.21 4.09
CA GLU A 69 3.06 -6.92 4.36
C GLU A 69 3.36 -6.18 3.05
N PHE A 70 2.98 -4.90 3.01
CA PHE A 70 3.25 -4.00 1.90
C PHE A 70 3.99 -2.78 2.43
N TRP A 71 5.14 -2.49 1.84
CA TRP A 71 5.99 -1.38 2.24
C TRP A 71 5.97 -0.31 1.16
N PHE A 72 5.47 0.88 1.52
CA PHE A 72 5.41 2.02 0.61
C PHE A 72 6.39 3.10 1.06
N MET A 73 7.06 3.73 0.10
CA MET A 73 8.05 4.80 0.31
C MET A 73 7.81 5.94 -0.69
N GLY A 74 8.55 7.04 -0.51
CA GLY A 74 8.57 8.12 -1.51
C GLY A 74 7.34 9.02 -1.47
N PHE A 75 6.64 9.08 -0.35
CA PHE A 75 5.53 10.01 -0.15
C PHE A 75 6.05 11.44 -0.13
N VAL A 76 5.46 12.30 -0.98
CA VAL A 76 5.73 13.75 -0.98
C VAL A 76 5.38 14.36 0.38
N ASN A 77 4.24 13.96 0.96
CA ASN A 77 3.83 14.30 2.32
C ASN A 77 3.66 13.03 3.14
N TYR A 78 4.76 12.55 3.71
CA TYR A 78 4.77 11.31 4.50
C TYR A 78 3.86 11.39 5.73
N ASP A 79 4.00 12.44 6.54
CA ASP A 79 3.27 12.53 7.82
C ASP A 79 1.75 12.66 7.58
N GLY A 80 1.34 13.40 6.54
CA GLY A 80 -0.06 13.47 6.12
C GLY A 80 -0.60 12.12 5.60
N ALA A 81 0.19 11.37 4.83
CA ALA A 81 -0.21 10.05 4.36
C ALA A 81 -0.42 9.06 5.51
N VAL A 82 0.48 9.05 6.51
CA VAL A 82 0.33 8.24 7.73
C VAL A 82 -0.96 8.62 8.47
N ALA A 83 -1.16 9.92 8.72
CA ALA A 83 -2.33 10.41 9.46
C ALA A 83 -3.65 9.97 8.81
N HIS A 84 -3.81 10.17 7.51
CA HIS A 84 -5.04 9.79 6.81
C HIS A 84 -5.27 8.28 6.76
N LEU A 85 -4.21 7.47 6.59
CA LEU A 85 -4.34 6.01 6.63
C LEU A 85 -4.80 5.50 8.00
N GLN A 86 -4.24 6.08 9.08
CA GLN A 86 -4.61 5.73 10.45
C GLN A 86 -6.03 6.20 10.79
N GLU A 87 -6.42 7.40 10.34
CA GLU A 87 -7.78 7.94 10.49
C GLU A 87 -8.81 7.08 9.77
N ALA A 88 -8.55 6.67 8.53
CA ALA A 88 -9.45 5.78 7.80
C ALA A 88 -9.63 4.43 8.51
N LEU A 89 -8.54 3.88 9.06
CA LEU A 89 -8.58 2.61 9.79
C LEU A 89 -9.29 2.72 11.13
N SER A 90 -9.09 3.81 11.88
CA SER A 90 -9.77 4.05 13.17
C SER A 90 -11.25 4.35 12.96
N GLY A 91 -11.59 5.21 11.99
CA GLY A 91 -12.96 5.51 11.61
C GLY A 91 -13.74 4.27 11.18
N PHE A 92 -13.11 3.38 10.40
CA PHE A 92 -13.71 2.10 10.03
C PHE A 92 -14.01 1.22 11.25
N ARG A 93 -13.07 1.11 12.20
CA ARG A 93 -13.25 0.31 13.43
C ARG A 93 -14.37 0.85 14.31
N ASN A 94 -14.46 2.18 14.44
CA ASN A 94 -15.49 2.83 15.24
C ASN A 94 -16.91 2.60 14.68
N LEU A 95 -17.04 2.49 13.35
CA LEU A 95 -18.32 2.15 12.70
C LEU A 95 -18.75 0.68 12.91
N GLN A 96 -17.85 -0.18 13.36
CA GLN A 96 -18.12 -1.60 13.63
C GLN A 96 -18.27 -1.93 15.12
N ALA A 97 -18.06 -0.95 16.00
CA ALA A 97 -18.11 -1.09 17.46
C ALA A 97 -19.53 -0.92 18.04
#